data_AF-A0A3R6WJ96-F1
#
_entry.id   AF-A0A3R6WJ96-F1
#
_cell.length_a   1.000
_cell.length_b   1.000
_cell.length_c   1.000
_cell.angle_alpha   90.00
_cell.angle_beta   90.00
_cell.angle_gamma   90.00
#
_symmetry.space_group_name_H-M   'P 1'
#
loop_
_entity.id
_entity.type
_entity.pdbx_description
1 polymer ?
#
loop_
_entity_poly.entity_id
_entity_poly.type
_entity_poly.pdbx_seq_one_letter_code
_entity_poly.pdbx_strand_id
1 'polypeptide(L)'
;MKRIILFSFLFAAIFATAMGNMVSETAKKENQTKIQVAILLDTSGSMQGLIEQAKSRLWNIVNTLTTLKYNGKTPKIEISLYEYGSYYRYKGDYIRQITPLTTDLDRISQELFALTTGGSEEYCGTVIHKAADELEWGNNEADMKLIYIAGNEIFDQGEIRYKDAIADAVKKGISVNTIHCGDRATGIHDYWQDAAVRGNGKFFNIDSDERIRYIETPFDAQIILCNDRLNRTYVGYGHAGTARKANQVMQDQNAMSISSANYAERAVSKTKEVYDNTSWDLVDRLKQDKDALAKISRDDLPADLQQLSHDRLQAYADSLAKERAAIQREIARLDAKRKQYMEEQAKEGTGEKKEDLGKAITSSILEFAKAKGYTVE
;
A
#
# COMPACT_ATOMS: atom_id res chain seq x y z
N MET A 1 -71.76 29.41 15.48
CA MET A 1 -70.44 29.43 16.14
C MET A 1 -69.96 27.99 16.35
N LYS A 2 -68.71 27.71 15.97
CA LYS A 2 -67.84 26.54 16.29
C LYS A 2 -68.31 25.19 15.72
N ARG A 3 -67.61 24.48 14.82
CA ARG A 3 -66.19 24.20 14.47
C ARG A 3 -65.88 22.71 14.69
N ILE A 4 -65.69 22.02 13.56
CA ILE A 4 -64.53 21.19 13.21
C ILE A 4 -64.17 20.04 14.17
N ILE A 5 -64.53 18.81 13.79
CA ILE A 5 -63.73 17.59 14.06
C ILE A 5 -63.98 16.61 12.90
N LEU A 6 -63.04 16.53 11.95
CA LEU A 6 -62.73 15.31 11.19
C LEU A 6 -61.53 15.64 10.31
N PHE A 7 -60.30 15.39 10.77
CA PHE A 7 -59.10 15.18 9.95
C PHE A 7 -57.91 15.03 10.90
N SER A 8 -57.71 13.84 11.46
CA SER A 8 -56.42 13.52 12.11
C SER A 8 -56.25 12.02 12.39
N PHE A 9 -56.36 11.16 11.37
CA PHE A 9 -55.93 9.76 11.52
C PHE A 9 -55.26 9.15 10.28
N LEU A 10 -54.92 9.96 9.27
CA LEU A 10 -54.27 9.47 8.04
C LEU A 10 -52.88 10.05 7.77
N PHE A 11 -52.21 10.60 8.79
CA PHE A 11 -50.83 11.11 8.66
C PHE A 11 -49.80 10.36 9.52
N ALA A 12 -50.24 9.50 10.45
CA ALA A 12 -49.33 8.73 11.31
C ALA A 12 -48.78 7.46 10.64
N ALA A 13 -49.46 6.94 9.61
CA ALA A 13 -49.04 5.70 8.94
C ALA A 13 -48.03 5.91 7.79
N ILE A 14 -47.87 7.14 7.29
CA ILE A 14 -46.93 7.44 6.19
C ILE A 14 -45.57 7.90 6.74
N PHE A 15 -45.51 8.42 7.97
CA PHE A 15 -44.23 8.75 8.61
C PHE A 15 -43.49 7.53 9.18
N ALA A 16 -44.21 6.46 9.55
CA ALA A 16 -43.60 5.24 10.07
C ALA A 16 -42.89 4.39 8.99
N THR A 17 -43.35 4.44 7.74
CA THR A 17 -42.70 3.75 6.61
C THR A 17 -41.54 4.55 6.01
N ALA A 18 -41.51 5.87 6.17
CA ALA A 18 -40.39 6.72 5.76
C ALA A 18 -39.19 6.68 6.73
N MET A 19 -39.42 6.42 8.03
CA MET A 19 -38.33 6.27 9.01
C MET A 19 -37.71 4.86 9.02
N GLY A 20 -38.45 3.83 8.61
CA GLY A 20 -37.91 2.46 8.49
C GLY A 20 -36.84 2.30 7.40
N ASN A 21 -36.93 3.11 6.34
CA ASN A 21 -35.96 3.08 5.23
C ASN A 21 -34.80 4.08 5.39
N MET A 22 -34.93 5.13 6.21
CA MET A 22 -33.82 6.07 6.48
C MET A 22 -32.83 5.57 7.54
N VAL A 23 -33.20 4.57 8.35
CA VAL A 23 -32.30 3.96 9.35
C VAL A 23 -31.48 2.80 8.76
N SER A 24 -31.81 2.31 7.56
CA SER A 24 -31.12 1.17 6.94
C SER A 24 -29.96 1.56 6.00
N GLU A 25 -29.79 2.83 5.63
CA GLU A 25 -28.71 3.27 4.74
C GLU A 25 -27.43 3.70 5.48
N THR A 26 -27.51 3.93 6.79
CA THR A 26 -26.34 4.24 7.64
C THR A 26 -25.73 3.01 8.31
N ALA A 27 -26.36 1.84 8.19
CA ALA A 27 -25.91 0.57 8.76
C ALA A 27 -25.34 -0.39 7.69
N LYS A 28 -24.43 0.10 6.84
CA LYS A 28 -23.58 -0.78 6.01
C LYS A 28 -22.27 -0.13 5.54
N LYS A 29 -21.62 0.66 6.39
CA LYS A 29 -20.14 0.67 6.36
C LYS A 29 -19.73 -0.65 6.99
N GLU A 30 -19.57 -1.69 6.18
CA GLU A 30 -18.89 -2.89 6.66
C GLU A 30 -17.58 -2.43 7.32
N ASN A 31 -17.35 -2.86 8.57
CA ASN A 31 -16.08 -2.75 9.27
C ASN A 31 -15.04 -3.61 8.51
N GLN A 32 -14.68 -3.21 7.29
CA GLN A 32 -13.60 -3.83 6.54
C GLN A 32 -12.33 -3.57 7.32
N THR A 33 -11.73 -4.66 7.82
CA THR A 33 -10.46 -4.59 8.55
C THR A 33 -9.40 -3.95 7.68
N LYS A 34 -8.52 -3.16 8.28
CA LYS A 34 -7.43 -2.49 7.58
C LYS A 34 -6.08 -3.12 7.92
N ILE A 35 -5.17 -3.03 6.96
CA ILE A 35 -3.74 -3.14 7.20
C ILE A 35 -3.13 -1.79 6.83
N GLN A 36 -2.55 -1.11 7.80
CA GLN A 36 -1.96 0.20 7.63
C GLN A 36 -0.47 0.14 7.95
N VAL A 37 0.36 0.55 6.99
CA VAL A 37 1.81 0.51 7.11
C VAL A 37 2.38 1.91 6.86
N ALA A 38 3.11 2.43 7.83
CA ALA A 38 3.91 3.64 7.65
C ALA A 38 5.39 3.24 7.51
N ILE A 39 6.01 3.63 6.41
CA ILE A 39 7.43 3.43 6.14
C ILE A 39 8.14 4.76 6.37
N LEU A 40 9.02 4.81 7.36
CA LEU A 40 9.80 5.99 7.74
C LEU A 40 11.24 5.73 7.27
N LEU A 41 11.68 6.44 6.24
CA LEU A 41 13.00 6.24 5.64
C LEU A 41 13.91 7.40 6.02
N ASP A 42 15.08 7.08 6.55
CA ASP A 42 16.17 8.01 6.58
C ASP A 42 16.65 8.31 5.14
N THR A 43 16.86 9.58 4.86
CA THR A 43 17.34 10.12 3.59
C THR A 43 18.71 10.80 3.74
N SER A 44 19.42 10.53 4.84
CA SER A 44 20.82 10.95 5.01
C SER A 44 21.73 10.38 3.91
N GLY A 45 22.91 10.99 3.75
CA GLY A 45 23.81 10.71 2.62
C GLY A 45 24.27 9.24 2.54
N SER A 46 24.34 8.53 3.66
CA SER A 46 24.69 7.10 3.76
C SER A 46 23.57 6.16 3.32
N MET A 47 22.33 6.65 3.19
CA MET A 47 21.14 5.80 3.06
C MET A 47 20.72 5.47 1.62
N GLN A 48 21.56 5.79 0.64
CA GLN A 48 21.22 5.54 -0.76
C GLN A 48 20.96 4.04 -1.01
N GLY A 49 21.80 3.17 -0.44
CA GLY A 49 21.63 1.72 -0.56
C GLY A 49 20.31 1.23 0.03
N LEU A 50 19.90 1.74 1.20
CA LEU A 50 18.60 1.43 1.80
C LEU A 50 17.44 1.86 0.90
N ILE A 51 17.48 3.08 0.37
CA ILE A 51 16.42 3.60 -0.49
C ILE A 51 16.28 2.74 -1.75
N GLU A 52 17.39 2.32 -2.36
CA GLU A 52 17.36 1.37 -3.49
C GLU A 52 16.79 0.00 -3.08
N GLN A 53 17.10 -0.48 -1.87
CA GLN A 53 16.48 -1.69 -1.32
C GLN A 53 14.98 -1.53 -1.16
N ALA A 54 14.51 -0.43 -0.57
CA ALA A 54 13.08 -0.15 -0.41
C ALA A 54 12.36 -0.10 -1.77
N LYS A 55 12.91 0.61 -2.76
CA LYS A 55 12.39 0.67 -4.15
C LYS A 55 12.23 -0.74 -4.74
N SER A 56 13.24 -1.60 -4.55
CA SER A 56 13.24 -2.96 -5.09
C SER A 56 12.29 -3.94 -4.38
N ARG A 57 11.84 -3.61 -3.16
CA ARG A 57 11.04 -4.50 -2.30
C ARG A 57 9.60 -4.07 -2.12
N LEU A 58 9.23 -2.86 -2.54
CA LEU A 58 7.85 -2.35 -2.45
C LEU A 58 6.82 -3.37 -2.95
N TRP A 59 7.00 -3.91 -4.17
CA TRP A 59 6.06 -4.85 -4.76
C TRP A 59 6.00 -6.18 -4.02
N ASN A 60 7.12 -6.67 -3.46
CA ASN A 60 7.14 -7.88 -2.64
C ASN A 60 6.35 -7.69 -1.34
N ILE A 61 6.51 -6.53 -0.69
CA ILE A 61 5.77 -6.16 0.52
C ILE A 61 4.29 -6.08 0.22
N VAL A 62 3.91 -5.35 -0.84
CA VAL A 62 2.52 -5.25 -1.31
C VAL A 62 1.96 -6.66 -1.58
N ASN A 63 2.65 -7.47 -2.39
CA ASN A 63 2.22 -8.82 -2.74
C ASN A 63 2.04 -9.69 -1.48
N THR A 64 2.90 -9.57 -0.48
CA THR A 64 2.75 -10.24 0.82
C THR A 64 1.50 -9.78 1.54
N LEU A 65 1.28 -8.47 1.66
CA LEU A 65 0.11 -7.94 2.34
C LEU A 65 -1.20 -8.41 1.67
N THR A 66 -1.19 -8.62 0.35
CA THR A 66 -2.37 -9.08 -0.41
C THR A 66 -2.81 -10.52 -0.11
N THR A 67 -1.92 -11.35 0.42
CA THR A 67 -2.24 -12.74 0.79
C THR A 67 -2.97 -12.83 2.12
N LEU A 68 -2.96 -11.75 2.91
CA LEU A 68 -3.56 -11.73 4.23
C LEU A 68 -5.08 -11.58 4.15
N LYS A 69 -5.80 -12.41 4.90
CA LYS A 69 -7.24 -12.33 5.12
C LYS A 69 -7.55 -12.22 6.59
N TYR A 70 -8.61 -11.49 6.91
CA TYR A 70 -9.20 -11.49 8.24
C TYR A 70 -10.63 -12.06 8.14
N ASN A 71 -10.89 -13.19 8.82
CA ASN A 71 -12.16 -13.92 8.73
C ASN A 71 -12.61 -14.18 7.26
N GLY A 72 -11.67 -14.58 6.40
CA GLY A 72 -11.93 -14.85 4.98
C GLY A 72 -12.18 -13.62 4.10
N LYS A 73 -12.05 -12.39 4.62
CA LYS A 73 -12.21 -11.15 3.86
C LYS A 73 -10.86 -10.48 3.58
N THR A 74 -10.72 -9.89 2.39
CA THR A 74 -9.56 -9.07 2.02
C THR A 74 -9.58 -7.76 2.82
N PRO A 75 -8.56 -7.49 3.64
CA PRO A 75 -8.45 -6.23 4.35
C PRO A 75 -8.10 -5.09 3.37
N LYS A 76 -8.48 -3.87 3.74
CA LYS A 76 -8.05 -2.67 3.00
C LYS A 76 -6.59 -2.37 3.35
N ILE A 77 -5.71 -2.28 2.35
CA ILE A 77 -4.29 -1.97 2.56
C ILE A 77 -4.06 -0.48 2.30
N GLU A 78 -3.47 0.22 3.27
CA GLU A 78 -3.10 1.62 3.15
C GLU A 78 -1.61 1.76 3.54
N ILE A 79 -0.82 2.43 2.69
CA ILE A 79 0.60 2.64 2.92
C ILE A 79 0.87 4.14 2.99
N SER A 80 1.77 4.55 3.89
CA SER A 80 2.27 5.91 4.03
C SER A 80 3.80 5.90 3.98
N LEU A 81 4.37 6.99 3.48
CA LEU A 81 5.80 7.21 3.39
C LEU A 81 6.18 8.52 4.09
N TYR A 82 7.19 8.47 4.95
CA TYR A 82 7.85 9.63 5.52
C TYR A 82 9.34 9.62 5.16
N GLU A 83 9.89 10.81 4.94
CA GLU A 83 11.33 11.05 4.99
C GLU A 83 11.69 11.73 6.31
N TYR A 84 12.81 11.32 6.87
CA TYR A 84 13.52 12.03 7.93
C TYR A 84 15.03 12.06 7.61
N GLY A 85 15.79 12.81 8.42
CA GLY A 85 17.22 12.99 8.21
C GLY A 85 17.56 13.95 7.06
N SER A 86 16.61 14.74 6.54
CA SER A 86 16.88 15.71 5.45
C SER A 86 17.52 17.00 5.96
N TYR A 87 18.34 17.68 5.15
CA TYR A 87 18.78 19.06 5.44
C TYR A 87 17.66 20.10 5.34
N TYR A 88 16.56 19.76 4.65
CA TYR A 88 15.48 20.68 4.38
C TYR A 88 14.48 20.69 5.54
N ARG A 89 14.12 21.91 5.99
CA ARG A 89 13.01 22.08 6.93
C ARG A 89 11.69 22.14 6.18
N TYR A 90 10.79 21.21 6.46
CA TYR A 90 9.42 21.16 6.00
C TYR A 90 8.51 21.64 7.12
N LYS A 91 7.84 22.79 6.91
CA LYS A 91 6.97 23.43 7.92
C LYS A 91 7.67 23.62 9.29
N GLY A 92 8.99 23.83 9.28
CA GLY A 92 9.79 24.07 10.48
C GLY A 92 10.51 22.86 11.06
N ASP A 93 10.27 21.64 10.56
CA ASP A 93 10.87 20.38 11.03
C ASP A 93 11.65 19.67 9.91
N TYR A 94 12.60 18.79 10.23
CA TYR A 94 13.39 18.02 9.27
C TYR A 94 12.70 16.72 8.82
N ILE A 95 11.40 16.60 9.13
CA ILE A 95 10.56 15.44 8.83
C ILE A 95 9.46 15.87 7.88
N ARG A 96 9.25 15.06 6.86
CA ARG A 96 8.17 15.27 5.89
C ARG A 96 7.35 14.01 5.72
N GLN A 97 6.04 14.16 5.92
CA GLN A 97 5.06 13.24 5.41
C GLN A 97 5.01 13.37 3.88
N ILE A 98 5.55 12.38 3.17
CA ILE A 98 5.58 12.36 1.71
C ILE A 98 4.22 11.94 1.17
N THR A 99 3.65 10.90 1.79
CA THR A 99 2.28 10.45 1.50
C THR A 99 1.50 10.20 2.79
N PRO A 100 0.22 10.63 2.88
CA PRO A 100 -0.69 10.08 3.87
C PRO A 100 -0.96 8.60 3.59
N LEU A 101 -1.63 7.93 4.53
CA LEU A 101 -2.14 6.58 4.32
C LEU A 101 -3.04 6.58 3.07
N THR A 102 -2.62 5.84 2.05
CA THR A 102 -3.30 5.77 0.76
C THR A 102 -3.34 4.34 0.23
N THR A 103 -4.38 4.03 -0.54
CA THR A 103 -4.49 2.79 -1.33
C THR A 103 -3.78 2.89 -2.68
N ASP A 104 -3.29 4.07 -3.03
CA ASP A 104 -2.68 4.34 -4.32
C ASP A 104 -1.21 3.89 -4.35
N LEU A 105 -1.00 2.65 -4.76
CA LEU A 105 0.31 2.03 -4.82
C LEU A 105 1.23 2.66 -5.88
N ASP A 106 0.66 3.22 -6.96
CA ASP A 106 1.44 3.94 -7.96
C ASP A 106 1.92 5.29 -7.45
N ARG A 107 1.16 5.95 -6.57
CA ARG A 107 1.61 7.15 -5.85
C ARG A 107 2.74 6.83 -4.87
N ILE A 108 2.64 5.74 -4.13
CA ILE A 108 3.71 5.30 -3.21
C ILE A 108 4.99 5.00 -4.00
N SER A 109 4.88 4.23 -5.08
CA SER A 109 6.02 3.94 -5.96
C SER A 109 6.61 5.23 -6.54
N GLN A 110 5.78 6.14 -7.05
CA GLN A 110 6.25 7.42 -7.60
C GLN A 110 7.09 8.19 -6.60
N GLU A 111 6.57 8.36 -5.38
CA GLU A 111 7.26 9.13 -4.35
C GLU A 111 8.52 8.43 -3.85
N LEU A 112 8.48 7.11 -3.68
CA LEU A 112 9.64 6.31 -3.29
C LEU A 112 10.76 6.39 -4.33
N PHE A 113 10.43 6.39 -5.63
CA PHE A 113 11.41 6.58 -6.70
C PHE A 113 11.93 8.02 -6.82
N ALA A 114 11.13 9.00 -6.41
CA ALA A 114 11.52 10.41 -6.38
C ALA A 114 12.42 10.76 -5.18
N LEU A 115 12.54 9.89 -4.18
CA LEU A 115 13.43 10.10 -3.05
C LEU A 115 14.89 10.20 -3.50
N THR A 116 15.55 11.19 -2.95
CA THR A 116 16.99 11.44 -3.11
C THR A 116 17.61 11.56 -1.73
N THR A 117 18.88 11.17 -1.61
CA THR A 117 19.62 11.36 -0.38
C THR A 117 20.17 12.78 -0.29
N GLY A 118 20.17 13.32 0.92
CA GLY A 118 20.69 14.65 1.22
C GLY A 118 20.29 15.02 2.64
N GLY A 119 21.21 14.87 3.60
CA GLY A 119 20.78 14.89 4.99
C GLY A 119 21.78 15.13 6.10
N SER A 120 21.21 15.42 7.27
CA SER A 120 21.79 15.71 8.60
C SER A 120 21.18 14.78 9.67
N GLU A 121 21.32 15.11 10.96
CA GLU A 121 20.90 14.30 12.11
C GLU A 121 19.52 13.61 12.00
N GLU A 122 19.48 12.36 12.47
CA GLU A 122 18.32 11.48 12.41
C GLU A 122 17.38 11.61 13.64
N TYR A 123 16.27 12.35 13.55
CA TYR A 123 15.29 12.48 14.65
C TYR A 123 14.26 11.35 14.73
N CYS A 124 14.71 10.12 15.04
CA CYS A 124 13.88 8.91 15.10
C CYS A 124 12.64 9.03 15.99
N GLY A 125 12.79 9.57 17.21
CA GLY A 125 11.67 9.79 18.13
C GLY A 125 10.62 10.74 17.57
N THR A 126 11.06 11.83 16.92
CA THR A 126 10.18 12.83 16.32
C THR A 126 9.38 12.26 15.13
N VAL A 127 10.01 11.50 14.23
CA VAL A 127 9.29 10.95 13.07
C VAL A 127 8.27 9.88 13.48
N ILE A 128 8.58 9.06 14.51
CA ILE A 128 7.62 8.10 15.07
C ILE A 128 6.43 8.82 15.69
N HIS A 129 6.70 9.87 16.48
CA HIS A 129 5.64 10.67 17.10
C HIS A 129 4.72 11.29 16.04
N LYS A 130 5.28 11.92 15.01
CA LYS A 130 4.51 12.51 13.90
C LYS A 130 3.71 11.46 13.13
N ALA A 131 4.30 10.33 12.78
CA ALA A 131 3.57 9.26 12.09
C ALA A 131 2.42 8.69 12.95
N ALA A 132 2.62 8.56 14.27
CA ALA A 132 1.58 8.09 15.20
C ALA A 132 0.44 9.10 15.41
N ASP A 133 0.71 10.40 15.26
CA ASP A 133 -0.24 11.49 15.54
C ASP A 133 -0.93 12.05 14.28
N GLU A 134 -0.21 12.18 13.17
CA GLU A 134 -0.69 12.84 11.95
C GLU A 134 -1.38 11.88 10.97
N LEU A 135 -1.11 10.57 11.05
CA LEU A 135 -1.77 9.59 10.18
C LEU A 135 -3.15 9.18 10.69
N GLU A 136 -4.09 9.00 9.76
CA GLU A 136 -5.44 8.50 10.02
C GLU A 136 -5.46 6.99 10.24
N TRP A 137 -4.92 6.56 11.39
CA TRP A 137 -4.96 5.16 11.80
C TRP A 137 -6.42 4.69 12.01
N GLY A 138 -6.69 3.43 11.66
CA GLY A 138 -7.97 2.78 11.84
C GLY A 138 -8.30 2.62 13.32
N ASN A 139 -9.58 2.45 13.64
CA ASN A 139 -10.06 2.36 15.03
C ASN A 139 -10.57 0.96 15.39
N ASN A 140 -10.49 -0.01 14.48
CA ASN A 140 -10.90 -1.37 14.76
C ASN A 140 -9.75 -2.12 15.45
N GLU A 141 -10.04 -2.88 16.51
CA GLU A 141 -9.04 -3.69 17.23
C GLU A 141 -8.35 -4.73 16.32
N ALA A 142 -9.10 -5.20 15.32
CA ALA A 142 -8.60 -6.12 14.30
C ALA A 142 -7.65 -5.44 13.30
N ASP A 143 -7.62 -4.11 13.20
CA ASP A 143 -6.72 -3.42 12.28
C ASP A 143 -5.26 -3.72 12.63
N MET A 144 -4.48 -4.04 11.61
CA MET A 144 -3.03 -4.21 11.72
C MET A 144 -2.36 -2.88 11.41
N LYS A 145 -1.70 -2.28 12.42
CA LYS A 145 -1.06 -0.96 12.33
C LYS A 145 0.43 -1.09 12.59
N LEU A 146 1.24 -0.82 11.57
CA LEU A 146 2.67 -1.06 11.60
C LEU A 146 3.43 0.20 11.20
N ILE A 147 4.44 0.56 12.00
CA ILE A 147 5.50 1.48 11.61
C ILE A 147 6.74 0.63 11.32
N TYR A 148 7.40 0.89 10.20
CA TYR A 148 8.76 0.44 9.89
C TYR A 148 9.64 1.69 9.78
N ILE A 149 10.56 1.86 10.71
CA ILE A 149 11.59 2.92 10.64
C ILE A 149 12.92 2.32 10.23
N ALA A 150 13.63 2.98 9.32
CA ALA A 150 14.91 2.52 8.79
C ALA A 150 15.93 3.65 8.70
N GLY A 151 17.13 3.43 9.26
CA GLY A 151 18.19 4.43 9.45
C GLY A 151 19.50 3.78 9.93
N ASN A 152 20.53 4.59 10.15
CA ASN A 152 21.88 4.09 10.46
C ASN A 152 22.59 4.82 11.62
N GLU A 153 21.96 5.81 12.23
CA GLU A 153 22.51 6.56 13.36
C GLU A 153 21.94 6.12 14.72
N ILE A 154 22.42 6.74 15.80
CA ILE A 154 21.90 6.51 17.14
C ILE A 154 20.42 6.87 17.23
N PHE A 155 19.60 5.97 17.80
CA PHE A 155 18.15 6.11 17.78
C PHE A 155 17.60 7.19 18.72
N ASP A 156 18.40 7.59 19.73
CA ASP A 156 18.01 8.55 20.78
C ASP A 156 18.54 9.96 20.48
N GLN A 157 18.13 10.50 19.32
CA GLN A 157 18.44 11.86 18.90
C GLN A 157 17.22 12.78 18.93
N GLY A 158 17.47 14.07 19.12
CA GLY A 158 16.46 15.13 19.13
C GLY A 158 15.79 15.33 20.50
N GLU A 159 14.83 16.25 20.54
CA GLU A 159 14.15 16.63 21.78
C GLU A 159 13.09 15.60 22.22
N ILE A 160 12.45 14.93 21.25
CA ILE A 160 11.43 13.91 21.53
C ILE A 160 12.13 12.57 21.80
N ARG A 161 12.08 12.14 23.07
CA ARG A 161 12.60 10.84 23.49
C ARG A 161 11.86 9.72 22.78
N TYR A 162 12.58 8.84 22.09
CA TYR A 162 11.97 7.72 21.36
C TYR A 162 11.11 6.82 22.25
N LYS A 163 11.47 6.68 23.53
CA LYS A 163 10.72 5.88 24.52
C LYS A 163 9.29 6.38 24.71
N ASP A 164 9.11 7.70 24.74
CA ASP A 164 7.78 8.31 24.90
C ASP A 164 6.97 8.18 23.61
N ALA A 165 7.59 8.51 22.46
CA ALA A 165 6.97 8.39 21.15
C ALA A 165 6.48 6.97 20.85
N ILE A 166 7.31 5.95 21.15
CA ILE A 166 6.94 4.54 20.99
C ILE A 166 5.85 4.13 21.97
N ALA A 167 5.93 4.56 23.23
CA ALA A 167 4.89 4.25 24.21
C ALA A 167 3.51 4.80 23.77
N ASP A 168 3.48 5.99 23.19
CA ASP A 168 2.25 6.60 22.68
C ASP A 168 1.73 5.90 21.41
N ALA A 169 2.62 5.49 20.50
CA ALA A 169 2.26 4.67 19.34
C ALA A 169 1.64 3.32 19.79
N VAL A 170 2.26 2.64 20.75
CA VAL A 170 1.78 1.36 21.29
C VAL A 170 0.42 1.49 21.96
N LYS A 171 0.17 2.58 22.72
CA LYS A 171 -1.17 2.87 23.29
C LYS A 171 -2.26 2.98 22.21
N LYS A 172 -1.91 3.43 21.00
CA LYS A 172 -2.80 3.50 19.84
C LYS A 172 -2.93 2.18 19.08
N GLY A 173 -2.29 1.11 19.57
CA GLY A 173 -2.24 -0.20 18.94
C GLY A 173 -1.31 -0.26 17.72
N ILE A 174 -0.39 0.69 17.57
CA ILE A 174 0.59 0.75 16.48
C ILE A 174 1.86 0.06 16.96
N SER A 175 2.33 -0.92 16.20
CA SER A 175 3.59 -1.60 16.50
C SER A 175 4.74 -0.98 15.72
N VAL A 176 5.87 -0.76 16.40
CA VAL A 176 7.06 -0.11 15.83
C VAL A 176 8.13 -1.15 15.58
N ASN A 177 8.46 -1.36 14.31
CA ASN A 177 9.53 -2.21 13.84
C ASN A 177 10.70 -1.34 13.38
N THR A 178 11.92 -1.79 13.63
CA THR A 178 13.12 -1.00 13.37
C THR A 178 14.05 -1.78 12.45
N ILE A 179 14.62 -1.10 11.46
CA ILE A 179 15.54 -1.66 10.48
C ILE A 179 16.83 -0.85 10.57
N HIS A 180 17.84 -1.39 11.25
CA HIS A 180 19.15 -0.75 11.35
C HIS A 180 20.03 -1.12 10.16
N CYS A 181 20.52 -0.12 9.45
CA CYS A 181 21.50 -0.26 8.37
C CYS A 181 22.92 -0.22 8.92
N GLY A 182 23.65 -1.32 8.87
CA GLY A 182 25.03 -1.42 9.36
C GLY A 182 25.29 -2.68 10.15
N ASP A 183 26.26 -2.67 11.07
CA ASP A 183 26.54 -3.82 11.93
C ASP A 183 25.44 -4.03 12.99
N ARG A 184 25.13 -5.29 13.28
CA ARG A 184 24.08 -5.65 14.24
C ARG A 184 24.42 -5.20 15.66
N ALA A 185 25.68 -5.32 16.09
CA ALA A 185 26.09 -4.94 17.43
C ALA A 185 25.96 -3.43 17.61
N THR A 186 26.28 -2.63 16.58
CA THR A 186 26.00 -1.19 16.56
C THR A 186 24.51 -0.91 16.75
N GLY A 187 23.62 -1.53 15.97
CA GLY A 187 22.18 -1.31 16.13
C GLY A 187 21.64 -1.68 17.52
N ILE A 188 22.24 -2.66 18.19
CA ILE A 188 21.90 -2.99 19.59
C ILE A 188 22.40 -1.90 20.54
N HIS A 189 23.66 -1.48 20.39
CA HIS A 189 24.27 -0.42 21.19
C HIS A 189 23.53 0.92 21.03
N ASP A 190 23.12 1.23 19.81
CA ASP A 190 22.49 2.48 19.39
C ASP A 190 20.96 2.47 19.55
N TYR A 191 20.45 1.54 20.36
CA TYR A 191 19.06 1.44 20.82
C TYR A 191 18.00 1.06 19.78
N TRP A 192 18.37 0.67 18.56
CA TRP A 192 17.41 0.16 17.56
C TRP A 192 16.68 -1.09 18.07
N GLN A 193 17.43 -2.02 18.68
CA GLN A 193 16.81 -3.23 19.25
C GLN A 193 15.88 -2.90 20.43
N ASP A 194 16.30 -2.00 21.32
CA ASP A 194 15.50 -1.58 22.48
C ASP A 194 14.20 -0.90 22.01
N ALA A 195 14.27 -0.04 20.99
CA ALA A 195 13.12 0.60 20.37
C ALA A 195 12.12 -0.43 19.80
N ALA A 196 12.56 -1.41 19.02
CA ALA A 196 11.69 -2.45 18.50
C ALA A 196 11.00 -3.27 19.61
N VAL A 197 11.75 -3.66 20.65
CA VAL A 197 11.20 -4.42 21.78
C VAL A 197 10.12 -3.61 22.50
N ARG A 198 10.35 -2.32 22.76
CA ARG A 198 9.35 -1.42 23.36
C ARG A 198 8.13 -1.23 22.47
N GLY A 199 8.34 -1.25 21.16
CA GLY A 199 7.30 -1.06 20.14
C GLY A 199 6.43 -2.28 19.87
N ASN A 200 6.59 -3.38 20.62
CA ASN A 200 5.98 -4.69 20.32
C ASN A 200 6.27 -5.14 18.87
N GLY A 201 7.41 -4.72 18.32
CA GLY A 201 7.82 -5.02 16.96
C GLY A 201 9.06 -5.88 16.91
N LYS A 202 9.75 -5.82 15.77
CA LYS A 202 10.93 -6.61 15.48
C LYS A 202 12.10 -5.71 15.11
N PHE A 203 13.27 -6.12 15.58
CA PHE A 203 14.55 -5.52 15.23
C PHE A 203 15.16 -6.29 14.07
N PHE A 204 15.36 -5.59 12.97
CA PHE A 204 16.05 -6.08 11.78
C PHE A 204 17.38 -5.37 11.64
N ASN A 205 18.34 -6.09 11.07
CA ASN A 205 19.61 -5.52 10.70
C ASN A 205 19.93 -5.91 9.26
N ILE A 206 20.28 -4.93 8.44
CA ILE A 206 20.57 -5.12 7.03
C ILE A 206 21.88 -4.42 6.66
N ASP A 207 22.55 -4.97 5.65
CA ASP A 207 23.68 -4.34 4.99
C ASP A 207 23.14 -3.49 3.83
N SER A 208 23.30 -2.17 3.91
CA SER A 208 22.83 -1.22 2.89
C SER A 208 23.59 -1.36 1.57
N ASP A 209 24.85 -1.81 1.62
CA ASP A 209 25.73 -1.95 0.46
C ASP A 209 25.62 -3.33 -0.19
N GLU A 210 24.89 -4.25 0.44
CA GLU A 210 24.67 -5.58 -0.12
C GLU A 210 23.87 -5.50 -1.42
N ARG A 211 24.46 -6.05 -2.49
CA ARG A 211 23.80 -6.13 -3.78
C ARG A 211 22.60 -7.06 -3.69
N ILE A 212 21.44 -6.46 -3.91
CA ILE A 212 20.16 -7.16 -4.04
C ILE A 212 20.26 -8.20 -5.14
N ARG A 213 20.22 -9.48 -4.76
CA ARG A 213 20.17 -10.57 -5.74
C ARG A 213 18.73 -10.71 -6.24
N TYR A 214 18.55 -10.42 -7.52
CA TYR A 214 17.31 -10.72 -8.22
C TYR A 214 17.39 -12.14 -8.77
N ILE A 215 16.44 -12.99 -8.37
CA ILE A 215 16.30 -14.31 -8.96
C ILE A 215 15.42 -14.12 -10.20
N GLU A 216 16.06 -14.00 -11.35
CA GLU A 216 15.36 -14.05 -12.62
C GLU A 216 14.82 -15.46 -12.84
N THR A 217 13.61 -15.54 -13.40
CA THR A 217 12.96 -16.81 -13.67
C THR A 217 12.63 -16.96 -15.15
N PRO A 218 12.55 -18.20 -15.68
CA PRO A 218 12.10 -18.45 -17.06
C PRO A 218 10.68 -17.93 -17.37
N PHE A 219 9.93 -17.51 -16.34
CA PHE A 219 8.55 -17.03 -16.47
C PHE A 219 8.44 -15.50 -16.55
N ASP A 220 9.50 -14.77 -16.18
CA ASP A 220 9.47 -13.30 -16.07
C ASP A 220 9.11 -12.66 -17.43
N ALA A 221 9.73 -13.12 -18.52
CA ALA A 221 9.44 -12.61 -19.86
C ALA A 221 7.97 -12.79 -20.27
N GLN A 222 7.34 -13.90 -19.89
CA GLN A 222 5.92 -14.14 -20.20
C GLN A 222 5.01 -13.25 -19.34
N ILE A 223 5.37 -13.03 -18.07
CA ILE A 223 4.65 -12.10 -17.18
C ILE A 223 4.75 -10.67 -17.71
N ILE A 224 5.91 -10.26 -18.20
CA ILE A 224 6.14 -8.93 -18.79
C ILE A 224 5.25 -8.72 -20.03
N LEU A 225 5.19 -9.69 -20.95
CA LEU A 225 4.30 -9.62 -22.10
C LEU A 225 2.81 -9.54 -21.68
N CYS A 226 2.45 -10.23 -20.60
CA CYS A 226 1.12 -10.10 -20.02
C CYS A 226 0.88 -8.71 -19.43
N ASN A 227 1.87 -8.10 -18.76
CA ASN A 227 1.74 -6.74 -18.24
C ASN A 227 1.54 -5.71 -19.34
N ASP A 228 2.25 -5.83 -20.46
CA ASP A 228 2.09 -4.93 -21.60
C ASP A 228 0.67 -5.00 -22.19
N ARG A 229 0.08 -6.21 -22.22
CA ARG A 229 -1.33 -6.41 -22.59
C ARG A 229 -2.26 -5.83 -21.52
N LEU A 230 -1.97 -6.07 -20.24
CA LEU A 230 -2.75 -5.57 -19.10
C LEU A 230 -2.85 -4.04 -19.15
N ASN A 231 -1.73 -3.35 -19.43
CA ASN A 231 -1.65 -1.89 -19.56
C ASN A 231 -2.61 -1.30 -20.59
N ARG A 232 -2.85 -2.03 -21.68
CA ARG A 232 -3.76 -1.60 -22.75
C ARG A 232 -5.23 -1.66 -22.32
N THR A 233 -5.54 -2.42 -21.27
CA THR A 233 -6.90 -2.53 -20.75
C THR A 233 -7.31 -1.38 -19.85
N TYR A 234 -6.37 -0.53 -19.37
CA TYR A 234 -6.72 0.63 -18.53
C TYR A 234 -7.18 1.82 -19.37
N VAL A 235 -8.27 2.43 -18.94
CA VAL A 235 -8.94 3.54 -19.63
C VAL A 235 -9.12 4.68 -18.64
N GLY A 236 -8.26 5.69 -18.74
CA GLY A 236 -8.33 6.88 -17.90
C GLY A 236 -9.65 7.62 -18.10
N TYR A 237 -10.33 7.99 -17.01
CA TYR A 237 -11.49 8.89 -17.00
C TYR A 237 -11.33 9.99 -15.95
N GLY A 238 -12.09 11.07 -16.12
CA GLY A 238 -12.06 12.25 -15.26
C GLY A 238 -10.79 13.06 -15.42
N HIS A 239 -10.74 14.19 -14.70
CA HIS A 239 -9.63 15.15 -14.77
C HIS A 239 -8.24 14.51 -14.54
N ALA A 240 -8.15 13.53 -13.64
CA ALA A 240 -6.89 12.87 -13.30
C ALA A 240 -6.57 11.65 -14.18
N GLY A 241 -7.51 11.17 -15.01
CA GLY A 241 -7.40 9.90 -15.75
C GLY A 241 -6.13 9.76 -16.58
N THR A 242 -5.81 10.78 -17.38
CA THR A 242 -4.61 10.82 -18.22
C THR A 242 -3.33 10.79 -17.40
N ALA A 243 -3.24 11.63 -16.37
CA ALA A 243 -2.05 11.73 -15.51
C ALA A 243 -1.83 10.44 -14.71
N ARG A 244 -2.89 9.82 -14.19
CA ARG A 244 -2.83 8.56 -13.44
C ARG A 244 -2.43 7.39 -14.32
N LYS A 245 -2.99 7.28 -15.54
CA LYS A 245 -2.58 6.27 -16.52
C LYS A 245 -1.11 6.43 -16.92
N ALA A 246 -0.65 7.67 -17.13
CA ALA A 246 0.75 7.95 -17.41
C ALA A 246 1.65 7.57 -16.21
N ASN A 247 1.22 7.86 -14.98
CA ASN A 247 1.96 7.46 -13.78
C ASN A 247 2.06 5.94 -13.65
N GLN A 248 0.99 5.17 -13.92
CA GLN A 248 1.05 3.70 -13.94
C GLN A 248 2.16 3.19 -14.87
N VAL A 249 2.26 3.74 -16.08
CA VAL A 249 3.29 3.37 -17.06
C VAL A 249 4.69 3.80 -16.59
N MET A 250 4.82 4.98 -15.99
CA MET A 250 6.09 5.42 -15.39
C MET A 250 6.53 4.50 -14.26
N GLN A 251 5.60 4.01 -13.44
CA GLN A 251 5.92 3.05 -12.37
C GLN A 251 6.28 1.66 -12.92
N ASP A 252 5.74 1.27 -14.08
CA ASP A 252 6.22 0.08 -14.82
C ASP A 252 7.68 0.25 -15.28
N GLN A 253 8.02 1.43 -15.81
CA GLN A 253 9.40 1.76 -16.22
C GLN A 253 10.36 1.80 -15.05
N ASN A 254 9.94 2.38 -13.92
CA ASN A 254 10.70 2.38 -12.66
C ASN A 254 11.00 0.95 -12.21
N ALA A 255 10.01 0.06 -12.16
CA ALA A 255 10.23 -1.34 -11.79
C ALA A 255 11.15 -2.07 -12.77
N MET A 256 11.01 -1.81 -14.08
CA MET A 256 11.86 -2.38 -15.12
C MET A 256 13.32 -1.89 -15.02
N SER A 257 13.55 -0.65 -14.60
CA SER A 257 14.90 -0.10 -14.39
C SER A 257 15.67 -0.79 -13.26
N ILE A 258 14.95 -1.41 -12.31
CA ILE A 258 15.54 -2.18 -11.22
C ILE A 258 15.96 -3.56 -11.73
N SER A 259 15.03 -4.35 -12.26
CA SER A 259 15.29 -5.66 -12.87
C SER A 259 14.05 -6.23 -13.55
N SER A 260 14.25 -7.23 -14.42
CA SER A 260 13.16 -8.04 -14.99
C SER A 260 12.29 -8.69 -13.90
N ALA A 261 12.93 -9.21 -12.84
CA ALA A 261 12.24 -9.81 -11.71
C ALA A 261 11.37 -8.78 -10.95
N ASN A 262 11.85 -7.55 -10.73
CA ASN A 262 11.08 -6.51 -10.07
C ASN A 262 9.88 -6.05 -10.95
N TYR A 263 10.08 -5.99 -12.26
CA TYR A 263 9.00 -5.70 -13.19
C TYR A 263 7.91 -6.78 -13.19
N ALA A 264 8.31 -8.06 -13.13
CA ALA A 264 7.39 -9.18 -12.97
C ALA A 264 6.61 -9.12 -11.64
N GLU A 265 7.26 -8.79 -10.51
CA GLU A 265 6.58 -8.60 -9.22
C GLU A 265 5.54 -7.49 -9.25
N ARG A 266 5.86 -6.37 -9.90
CA ARG A 266 4.91 -5.29 -10.13
C ARG A 266 3.71 -5.76 -10.96
N ALA A 267 3.94 -6.47 -12.06
CA ALA A 267 2.87 -7.03 -12.88
C ALA A 267 1.94 -7.93 -12.07
N VAL A 268 2.50 -8.75 -11.17
CA VAL A 268 1.73 -9.59 -10.23
C VAL A 268 0.89 -8.73 -9.29
N SER A 269 1.46 -7.65 -8.73
CA SER A 269 0.73 -6.76 -7.81
C SER A 269 -0.51 -6.11 -8.44
N LYS A 270 -0.43 -5.77 -9.73
CA LYS A 270 -1.54 -5.17 -10.50
C LYS A 270 -2.70 -6.14 -10.75
N THR A 271 -2.51 -7.43 -10.51
CA THR A 271 -3.58 -8.44 -10.56
C THR A 271 -4.34 -8.59 -9.25
N LYS A 272 -3.82 -8.02 -8.15
CA LYS A 272 -4.39 -8.16 -6.83
C LYS A 272 -5.55 -7.18 -6.64
N GLU A 273 -6.51 -7.58 -5.80
CA GLU A 273 -7.71 -6.78 -5.50
C GLU A 273 -7.38 -5.40 -4.91
N VAL A 274 -6.26 -5.29 -4.18
CA VAL A 274 -5.85 -4.04 -3.53
C VAL A 274 -5.27 -3.01 -4.48
N TYR A 275 -4.95 -3.38 -5.73
CA TYR A 275 -4.55 -2.43 -6.76
C TYR A 275 -5.81 -1.77 -7.34
N ASP A 276 -6.35 -0.84 -6.56
CA ASP A 276 -7.61 -0.15 -6.84
C ASP A 276 -7.38 1.15 -7.64
N ASN A 277 -7.86 1.17 -8.88
CA ASN A 277 -7.79 2.33 -9.76
C ASN A 277 -9.15 2.95 -10.04
N THR A 278 -10.18 2.62 -9.24
CA THR A 278 -11.56 3.02 -9.47
C THR A 278 -11.72 4.54 -9.62
N SER A 279 -10.87 5.35 -8.98
CA SER A 279 -10.93 6.81 -9.09
C SER A 279 -10.56 7.37 -10.47
N TRP A 280 -9.92 6.57 -11.33
CA TRP A 280 -9.37 7.07 -12.60
C TRP A 280 -9.44 6.07 -13.75
N ASP A 281 -9.64 4.78 -13.52
CA ASP A 281 -9.82 3.75 -14.55
C ASP A 281 -11.30 3.38 -14.71
N LEU A 282 -11.81 3.52 -15.94
CA LEU A 282 -13.22 3.31 -16.27
C LEU A 282 -13.65 1.85 -16.04
N VAL A 283 -12.78 0.90 -16.34
CA VAL A 283 -13.08 -0.54 -16.21
C VAL A 283 -13.19 -0.93 -14.74
N ASP A 284 -12.27 -0.49 -13.88
CA ASP A 284 -12.37 -0.70 -12.43
C ASP A 284 -13.59 0.02 -11.85
N ARG A 285 -13.88 1.25 -12.32
CA ARG A 285 -15.06 1.99 -11.89
C ARG A 285 -16.36 1.25 -12.19
N LEU A 286 -16.49 0.65 -13.37
CA LEU A 286 -17.67 -0.12 -13.76
C LEU A 286 -17.76 -1.49 -13.09
N LYS A 287 -16.62 -2.06 -12.68
CA LYS A 287 -16.60 -3.26 -11.83
C LYS A 287 -17.20 -2.97 -10.45
N GLN A 288 -16.91 -1.80 -9.88
CA GLN A 288 -17.46 -1.39 -8.58
C GLN A 288 -18.90 -0.90 -8.67
N ASP A 289 -19.23 -0.10 -9.68
CA ASP A 289 -20.54 0.54 -9.87
C ASP A 289 -20.98 0.39 -11.33
N LYS A 290 -21.84 -0.59 -11.58
CA LYS A 290 -22.33 -0.91 -12.95
C LYS A 290 -23.08 0.26 -13.59
N ASP A 291 -23.61 1.19 -12.80
CA ASP A 291 -24.34 2.35 -13.27
C ASP A 291 -23.44 3.60 -13.40
N ALA A 292 -22.12 3.46 -13.23
CA ALA A 292 -21.20 4.59 -13.24
C ALA A 292 -21.19 5.36 -14.57
N LEU A 293 -21.47 4.71 -15.70
CA LEU A 293 -21.56 5.40 -17.00
C LEU A 293 -22.65 6.47 -17.03
N ALA A 294 -23.71 6.33 -16.24
CA ALA A 294 -24.76 7.35 -16.11
C ALA A 294 -24.33 8.56 -15.27
N LYS A 295 -23.26 8.41 -14.47
CA LYS A 295 -22.76 9.42 -13.52
C LYS A 295 -21.52 10.15 -14.03
N ILE A 296 -20.80 9.57 -15.00
CA ILE A 296 -19.58 10.14 -15.58
C ILE A 296 -19.97 11.11 -16.70
N SER A 297 -19.42 12.34 -16.66
CA SER A 297 -19.62 13.30 -17.75
C SER A 297 -19.01 12.79 -19.05
N ARG A 298 -19.60 13.14 -20.19
CA ARG A 298 -19.01 12.81 -21.50
C ARG A 298 -17.65 13.47 -21.69
N ASP A 299 -17.45 14.67 -21.17
CA ASP A 299 -16.19 15.39 -21.26
C ASP A 299 -15.08 14.77 -20.40
N ASP A 300 -15.46 13.95 -19.40
CA ASP A 300 -14.52 13.20 -18.57
C ASP A 300 -14.05 11.90 -19.23
N LEU A 301 -14.58 11.52 -20.39
CA LEU A 301 -14.13 10.37 -21.16
C LEU A 301 -12.99 10.76 -22.13
N PRO A 302 -12.07 9.83 -22.45
CA PRO A 302 -11.12 10.01 -23.55
C PRO A 302 -11.83 10.39 -24.86
N ALA A 303 -11.21 11.25 -25.66
CA ALA A 303 -11.79 11.83 -26.89
C ALA A 303 -12.45 10.77 -27.80
N ASP A 304 -11.78 9.64 -28.01
CA ASP A 304 -12.26 8.54 -28.86
C ASP A 304 -13.53 7.86 -28.31
N LEU A 305 -13.79 7.99 -27.02
CA LEU A 305 -14.93 7.38 -26.31
C LEU A 305 -16.11 8.36 -26.15
N GLN A 306 -15.88 9.67 -26.23
CA GLN A 306 -16.93 10.67 -26.01
C GLN A 306 -18.11 10.52 -26.98
N GLN A 307 -17.82 10.12 -28.22
CA GLN A 307 -18.79 9.97 -29.31
C GLN A 307 -19.56 8.63 -29.30
N LEU A 308 -19.17 7.68 -28.44
CA LEU A 308 -19.81 6.36 -28.40
C LEU A 308 -21.16 6.43 -27.67
N SER A 309 -22.17 5.68 -28.14
CA SER A 309 -23.42 5.55 -27.38
C SER A 309 -23.18 4.86 -26.04
N HIS A 310 -24.12 4.99 -25.10
CA HIS A 310 -24.02 4.32 -23.79
C HIS A 310 -23.80 2.81 -23.93
N ASP A 311 -24.58 2.14 -24.78
CA ASP A 311 -24.45 0.70 -25.03
C ASP A 311 -23.10 0.33 -25.65
N ARG A 312 -22.54 1.19 -26.51
CA ARG A 312 -21.21 0.97 -27.11
C ARG A 312 -20.09 1.17 -26.10
N LEU A 313 -20.22 2.15 -25.20
CA LEU A 313 -19.29 2.35 -24.09
C LEU A 313 -19.30 1.17 -23.12
N GLN A 314 -20.49 0.69 -22.75
CA GLN A 314 -20.63 -0.49 -21.90
C GLN A 314 -20.00 -1.72 -22.55
N ALA A 315 -20.33 -1.99 -23.82
CA ALA A 315 -19.76 -3.12 -24.55
C ALA A 315 -18.23 -3.02 -24.68
N TYR A 316 -17.70 -1.81 -24.89
CA TYR A 316 -16.25 -1.56 -24.91
C TYR A 316 -15.61 -1.88 -23.55
N ALA A 317 -16.13 -1.31 -22.45
CA ALA A 317 -15.62 -1.56 -21.11
C ALA A 317 -15.73 -3.04 -20.71
N ASP A 318 -16.84 -3.70 -21.04
CA ASP A 318 -17.05 -5.14 -20.79
C ASP A 318 -16.04 -6.01 -21.55
N SER A 319 -15.69 -5.62 -22.79
CA SER A 319 -14.68 -6.32 -23.58
C SER A 319 -13.31 -6.24 -22.93
N LEU A 320 -12.91 -5.04 -22.46
CA LEU A 320 -11.66 -4.83 -21.74
C LEU A 320 -11.66 -5.54 -20.39
N ALA A 321 -12.78 -5.55 -19.66
CA ALA A 321 -12.91 -6.26 -18.39
C ALA A 321 -12.69 -7.78 -18.58
N LYS A 322 -13.25 -8.37 -19.64
CA LYS A 322 -13.05 -9.78 -19.99
C LYS A 322 -11.60 -10.08 -20.35
N GLU A 323 -10.99 -9.22 -21.17
CA GLU A 323 -9.57 -9.34 -21.54
C GLU A 323 -8.67 -9.23 -20.31
N ARG A 324 -8.88 -8.21 -19.48
CA ARG A 324 -8.16 -7.98 -18.22
C ARG A 324 -8.24 -9.19 -17.31
N ALA A 325 -9.43 -9.75 -17.10
CA ALA A 325 -9.61 -10.94 -16.27
C ALA A 325 -8.88 -12.17 -16.84
N ALA A 326 -8.81 -12.32 -18.17
CA ALA A 326 -8.05 -13.40 -18.80
C ALA A 326 -6.54 -13.24 -18.58
N ILE A 327 -6.02 -12.03 -18.78
CA ILE A 327 -4.60 -11.70 -18.56
C ILE A 327 -4.22 -11.88 -17.09
N GLN A 328 -5.05 -11.41 -16.15
CA GLN A 328 -4.81 -11.57 -14.71
C GLN A 328 -4.72 -13.05 -14.29
N ARG A 329 -5.58 -13.92 -14.85
CA ARG A 329 -5.48 -15.37 -14.63
C ARG A 329 -4.20 -15.97 -15.21
N GLU A 330 -3.77 -15.49 -16.37
CA GLU A 330 -2.52 -15.93 -17.00
C GLU A 330 -1.30 -15.55 -16.14
N ILE A 331 -1.24 -14.31 -15.67
CA ILE A 331 -0.20 -13.83 -14.74
C ILE A 331 -0.21 -14.64 -13.46
N ALA A 332 -1.38 -14.89 -12.85
CA ALA A 332 -1.47 -15.68 -11.61
C ALA A 332 -0.91 -17.11 -11.78
N ARG A 333 -1.20 -17.76 -12.91
CA ARG A 333 -0.66 -19.09 -13.24
C ARG A 333 0.86 -19.05 -13.44
N LEU A 334 1.38 -18.01 -14.09
CA LEU A 334 2.82 -17.84 -14.28
C LEU A 334 3.54 -17.52 -12.96
N ASP A 335 2.95 -16.68 -12.11
CA ASP A 335 3.46 -16.35 -10.78
C ASP A 335 3.57 -17.59 -9.87
N ALA A 336 2.57 -18.48 -9.91
CA ALA A 336 2.63 -19.74 -9.18
C ALA A 336 3.86 -20.59 -9.58
N LYS A 337 4.14 -20.69 -10.89
CA LYS A 337 5.33 -21.40 -11.39
C LYS A 337 6.62 -20.68 -11.04
N ARG A 338 6.60 -19.34 -11.10
CA ARG A 338 7.72 -18.48 -10.72
C ARG A 338 8.11 -18.69 -9.25
N LYS A 339 7.14 -18.69 -8.34
CA LYS A 339 7.35 -18.98 -6.91
C LYS A 339 7.91 -20.38 -6.68
N GLN A 340 7.32 -21.40 -7.31
CA GLN A 340 7.83 -22.78 -7.23
C GLN A 340 9.29 -22.88 -7.66
N TYR A 341 9.65 -22.25 -8.79
CA TYR A 341 11.02 -22.22 -9.28
C TYR A 341 11.98 -21.53 -8.29
N MET A 342 11.59 -20.39 -7.73
CA MET A 342 12.40 -19.68 -6.73
C MET A 342 12.60 -20.51 -5.46
N GLU A 343 11.58 -21.25 -5.01
CA GLU A 343 11.67 -22.15 -3.86
C GLU A 343 12.60 -23.35 -4.11
N GLU A 344 12.56 -23.91 -5.32
CA GLU A 344 13.46 -25.00 -5.73
C GLU A 344 14.92 -24.51 -5.77
N GLN A 345 15.18 -23.36 -6.41
CA GLN A 345 16.51 -22.74 -6.45
C GLN A 345 17.03 -22.36 -5.05
N ALA A 346 16.15 -21.90 -4.16
CA ALA A 346 16.54 -21.57 -2.79
C ALA A 346 16.95 -22.79 -1.94
N LYS A 347 16.48 -24.01 -2.28
CA LYS A 347 16.87 -25.26 -1.61
C LYS A 347 18.22 -25.78 -2.10
N GLU A 348 18.61 -25.45 -3.32
CA GLU A 348 19.86 -25.88 -3.96
C GLU A 348 21.06 -24.98 -3.57
N GLY A 349 20.81 -23.74 -3.13
CA GLY A 349 21.85 -22.81 -2.69
C GLY A 349 22.33 -23.06 -1.25
N THR A 350 23.62 -23.36 -1.07
CA THR A 350 24.29 -23.63 0.23
C THR A 350 24.90 -22.39 0.91
N GLY A 351 24.47 -21.16 0.56
CA GLY A 351 25.03 -19.92 1.11
C GLY A 351 24.39 -19.46 2.42
N GLU A 352 25.16 -18.76 3.26
CA GLU A 352 24.68 -18.12 4.50
C GLU A 352 23.40 -17.30 4.26
N LYS A 353 22.38 -17.55 5.10
CA LYS A 353 21.12 -16.79 5.10
C LYS A 353 21.35 -15.42 5.74
N LYS A 354 21.80 -14.43 4.96
CA LYS A 354 21.79 -13.02 5.36
C LYS A 354 20.35 -12.46 5.30
N GLU A 355 20.01 -11.59 6.25
CA GLU A 355 18.68 -10.96 6.34
C GLU A 355 18.52 -9.91 5.21
N ASP A 356 17.61 -10.16 4.28
CA ASP A 356 17.18 -9.21 3.23
C ASP A 356 16.02 -8.35 3.75
N LEU A 357 16.03 -7.04 3.47
CA LEU A 357 14.98 -6.10 3.90
C LEU A 357 13.57 -6.58 3.57
N GLY A 358 13.37 -7.07 2.34
CA GLY A 358 12.08 -7.57 1.87
C GLY A 358 11.63 -8.78 2.66
N LYS A 359 12.50 -9.80 2.81
CA LYS A 359 12.20 -11.00 3.61
C LYS A 359 11.95 -10.69 5.09
N ALA A 360 12.72 -9.77 5.66
CA ALA A 360 12.57 -9.31 7.04
C ALA A 360 11.18 -8.69 7.27
N ILE A 361 10.80 -7.73 6.42
CA ILE A 361 9.47 -7.09 6.48
C ILE A 361 8.36 -8.11 6.23
N THR A 362 8.48 -8.96 5.20
CA THR A 362 7.49 -10.01 4.90
C THR A 362 7.30 -10.95 6.09
N SER A 363 8.38 -11.45 6.69
CA SER A 363 8.29 -12.37 7.83
C SER A 363 7.66 -11.69 9.05
N SER A 364 8.05 -10.45 9.32
CA SER A 364 7.45 -9.59 10.37
C SER A 364 5.94 -9.46 10.20
N ILE A 365 5.50 -9.11 8.98
CA ILE A 365 4.10 -8.95 8.62
C ILE A 365 3.34 -10.25 8.87
N LEU A 366 3.86 -11.40 8.40
CA LEU A 366 3.20 -12.70 8.55
C LEU A 366 3.08 -13.13 10.02
N GLU A 367 4.12 -12.91 10.82
CA GLU A 367 4.09 -13.19 12.27
C GLU A 367 3.06 -12.32 12.99
N PHE A 368 3.07 -11.01 12.71
CA PHE A 368 2.13 -10.07 13.33
C PHE A 368 0.69 -10.35 12.90
N ALA A 369 0.48 -10.63 11.61
CA ALA A 369 -0.82 -10.99 11.05
C ALA A 369 -1.37 -12.23 11.76
N LYS A 370 -0.56 -13.28 11.93
CA LYS A 370 -0.96 -14.48 12.68
C LYS A 370 -1.35 -14.17 14.12
N ALA A 371 -0.57 -13.33 14.81
CA ALA A 371 -0.88 -12.92 16.19
C ALA A 371 -2.21 -12.13 16.29
N LYS A 372 -2.56 -11.38 15.25
CA LYS A 372 -3.83 -10.65 15.12
C LYS A 372 -5.00 -11.48 14.58
N GLY A 373 -4.80 -12.77 14.30
CA GLY A 373 -5.84 -13.68 13.80
C GLY A 373 -6.10 -13.60 12.29
N TYR A 374 -5.16 -13.03 11.53
CA TYR A 374 -5.20 -13.12 10.07
C TYR A 374 -4.68 -14.48 9.59
N THR A 375 -5.16 -14.89 8.42
CA THR A 375 -4.73 -16.09 7.70
C THR A 375 -4.07 -15.73 6.38
N VAL A 376 -3.20 -16.59 5.87
CA VAL A 376 -2.56 -16.46 4.55
C VAL A 376 -3.33 -17.31 3.55
N GLU A 377 -3.66 -16.75 2.40
CA GLU A 377 -4.28 -17.45 1.25
C GLU A 377 -3.42 -17.38 -0.01
#